data_AF-A0A3D3WZ24-F1
#
_entry.id   AF-A0A3D3WZ24-F1
#
_cell.length_a   1.000
_cell.length_b   1.000
_cell.length_c   1.000
_cell.angle_alpha   90.00
_cell.angle_beta   90.00
_cell.angle_gamma   90.00
#
_symmetry.space_group_name_H-M   'P 1'
#
loop_
_entity.id
_entity.type
_entity.pdbx_description
1 polymer ?
#
loop_
_entity_poly.entity_id
_entity_poly.type
_entity_poly.pdbx_seq_one_letter_code
_entity_poly.pdbx_strand_id
1 'polypeptide(L)'
;MRRFVILGHKAAVTPQFNLNDLPGSAGRMDLLCRAVGAAFFLSHELRHDVEVTLLLQNKVQVRLLGEKLRHLNPDERSTGALLKHALEKLSEEEVESTPGIYISQGNLSVTLDRLYQVGAHPIVLCEEGDLFDSASLPEDPVFFLSDHLEFTALEEEVLADLPRLSLGEQSLHASQCITIVHYLLDRQRKQDQADLVCCHKVWGEPKAMLIKGLLEDFGIPVNLLCHVPPSVYPMTVDGLAEVRLMVCSSDLPRAKEIITEYFEEPTGE
;
A
#
# COMPACT_ATOMS: atom_id res chain seq x y z
N MET A 1 -1.60 -3.37 2.64
CA MET A 1 -0.93 -2.05 2.73
C MET A 1 -0.21 -1.78 1.41
N ARG A 2 -0.19 -0.52 0.94
CA ARG A 2 0.54 -0.12 -0.28
C ARG A 2 1.79 0.63 0.12
N ARG A 3 2.95 0.26 -0.40
CA ARG A 3 4.20 0.94 -0.06
C ARG A 3 4.89 1.49 -1.30
N PHE A 4 5.50 2.65 -1.15
CA PHE A 4 6.32 3.26 -2.21
C PHE A 4 7.68 3.63 -1.65
N VAL A 5 8.74 3.33 -2.41
CA VAL A 5 10.10 3.76 -2.12
C VAL A 5 10.58 4.62 -3.27
N ILE A 6 10.92 5.88 -2.99
CA ILE A 6 11.39 6.84 -4.00
C ILE A 6 12.85 7.19 -3.74
N LEU A 7 13.70 6.96 -4.73
CA LEU A 7 15.14 7.21 -4.65
C LEU A 7 15.43 8.64 -5.14
N GLY A 8 15.73 9.53 -4.20
CA GLY A 8 16.07 10.93 -4.45
C GLY A 8 17.58 11.12 -4.58
N HIS A 9 18.11 10.98 -5.79
CA HIS A 9 19.56 10.98 -6.07
C HIS A 9 20.25 12.31 -5.80
N LYS A 10 19.52 13.42 -5.97
CA LYS A 10 20.05 14.78 -5.73
C LYS A 10 19.42 15.50 -4.55
N ALA A 11 18.38 14.91 -3.94
CA ALA A 11 17.62 15.55 -2.88
C ALA A 11 18.52 15.94 -1.70
N ALA A 12 18.29 17.11 -1.12
CA ALA A 12 19.08 17.59 0.00
C ALA A 12 19.00 16.64 1.21
N VAL A 13 20.16 16.27 1.75
CA VAL A 13 20.30 15.44 2.97
C VAL A 13 20.53 16.27 4.22
N THR A 14 20.47 17.59 4.10
CA THR A 14 20.58 18.53 5.21
C THR A 14 19.50 19.61 5.08
N PRO A 15 19.08 20.28 6.17
CA PRO A 15 17.98 21.22 6.13
C PRO A 15 18.34 22.59 5.49
N GLN A 16 19.57 22.79 5.01
CA GLN A 16 20.05 24.06 4.46
C GLN A 16 19.63 24.30 3.00
N PHE A 17 18.33 24.29 2.73
CA PHE A 17 17.75 24.66 1.43
C PHE A 17 16.61 25.67 1.54
N ASN A 18 16.30 26.32 0.43
CA ASN A 18 15.27 27.36 0.34
C ASN A 18 13.91 26.74 -0.06
N LEU A 19 12.87 26.97 0.74
CA LEU A 19 11.51 26.49 0.45
C LEU A 19 10.86 27.19 -0.76
N ASN A 20 11.42 28.31 -1.22
CA ASN A 20 11.02 28.95 -2.47
C ASN A 20 11.76 28.39 -3.70
N ASP A 21 12.75 27.50 -3.50
CA ASP A 21 13.56 26.90 -4.55
C ASP A 21 13.82 25.41 -4.24
N LEU A 22 12.73 24.65 -4.18
CA LEU A 22 12.77 23.18 -4.03
C LEU A 22 13.45 22.46 -5.21
N PRO A 23 13.30 22.91 -6.48
CA PRO A 23 13.97 22.26 -7.59
C PRO A 23 15.48 22.47 -7.59
N GLY A 24 15.94 23.70 -7.31
CA GLY A 24 17.36 24.06 -7.33
C GLY A 24 18.05 23.71 -6.01
N SER A 25 17.92 24.60 -5.03
CA SER A 25 18.65 24.53 -3.75
C SER A 25 18.40 23.26 -2.93
N ALA A 26 17.26 22.60 -3.12
CA ALA A 26 16.92 21.36 -2.41
C ALA A 26 17.12 20.09 -3.26
N GLY A 27 17.67 20.22 -4.48
CA GLY A 27 18.07 19.08 -5.31
C GLY A 27 16.88 18.27 -5.83
N ARG A 28 15.93 18.94 -6.48
CA ARG A 28 14.68 18.34 -6.98
C ARG A 28 13.74 17.80 -5.90
N MET A 29 13.75 18.41 -4.71
CA MET A 29 12.80 18.08 -3.65
C MET A 29 11.34 18.29 -4.09
N ASP A 30 11.08 19.15 -5.08
CA ASP A 30 9.77 19.33 -5.71
C ASP A 30 9.18 18.02 -6.24
N LEU A 31 10.02 17.13 -6.78
CA LEU A 31 9.58 15.83 -7.28
C LEU A 31 9.15 14.89 -6.15
N LEU A 32 9.92 14.88 -5.06
CA LEU A 32 9.59 14.06 -3.88
C LEU A 32 8.32 14.57 -3.19
N CYS A 33 8.15 15.90 -3.09
CA CYS A 33 6.91 16.48 -2.57
C CYS A 33 5.70 16.08 -3.42
N ARG A 34 5.82 16.10 -4.75
CA ARG A 34 4.75 15.64 -5.66
C ARG A 34 4.48 14.14 -5.52
N ALA A 35 5.52 13.33 -5.34
CA ALA A 35 5.37 11.90 -5.12
C ALA A 35 4.63 11.60 -3.80
N VAL A 36 5.01 12.28 -2.71
CA VAL A 36 4.29 12.21 -1.42
C VAL A 36 2.83 12.65 -1.60
N GLY A 37 2.60 13.75 -2.32
CA GLY A 37 1.25 14.23 -2.58
C GLY A 37 0.38 13.21 -3.32
N ALA A 38 0.93 12.63 -4.39
CA ALA A 38 0.26 11.59 -5.19
C ALA A 38 -0.02 10.30 -4.40
N ALA A 39 0.84 9.96 -3.43
CA ALA A 39 0.70 8.75 -2.62
C ALA A 39 -0.41 8.87 -1.56
N PHE A 40 -0.58 10.04 -0.95
CA PHE A 40 -1.46 10.18 0.20
C PHE A 40 -2.79 10.87 -0.10
N PHE A 41 -2.85 11.89 -0.95
CA PHE A 41 -4.06 12.71 -1.04
C PHE A 41 -5.19 12.03 -1.81
N LEU A 42 -6.36 12.03 -1.19
CA LEU A 42 -7.66 11.90 -1.84
C LEU A 42 -8.35 13.28 -1.85
N SER A 43 -9.56 13.38 -2.39
CA SER A 43 -10.28 14.65 -2.45
C SER A 43 -10.64 15.23 -1.08
N HIS A 44 -10.90 14.37 -0.08
CA HIS A 44 -11.40 14.77 1.24
C HIS A 44 -10.67 14.12 2.42
N GLU A 45 -9.68 13.27 2.15
CA GLU A 45 -8.99 12.50 3.19
C GLU A 45 -7.57 12.11 2.72
N LEU A 46 -6.85 11.39 3.57
CA LEU A 46 -5.58 10.76 3.23
C LEU A 46 -5.76 9.25 3.13
N ARG A 47 -5.02 8.61 2.22
CA ARG A 47 -4.90 7.15 2.20
C ARG A 47 -4.15 6.70 3.46
N HIS A 48 -4.86 6.09 4.39
CA HIS A 48 -4.29 5.62 5.66
C HIS A 48 -3.55 4.27 5.53
N ASP A 49 -3.81 3.52 4.47
CA ASP A 49 -3.20 2.23 4.15
C ASP A 49 -1.95 2.34 3.26
N VAL A 50 -1.28 3.50 3.29
CA VAL A 50 -0.10 3.84 2.48
C VAL A 50 1.11 4.13 3.37
N GLU A 51 2.27 3.63 2.97
CA GLU A 51 3.58 4.01 3.52
C GLU A 51 4.48 4.51 2.38
N VAL A 52 5.15 5.64 2.58
CA VAL A 52 6.14 6.18 1.63
C VAL A 52 7.49 6.24 2.32
N THR A 53 8.52 5.70 1.67
CA THR A 53 9.93 5.87 2.07
C THR A 53 10.63 6.71 1.02
N LEU A 54 11.20 7.84 1.42
CA LEU A 54 12.08 8.64 0.58
C LEU A 54 13.53 8.29 0.96
N LEU A 55 14.31 7.78 0.01
CA LEU A 55 15.72 7.49 0.20
C LEU A 55 16.56 8.60 -0.45
N LEU A 56 17.09 9.50 0.35
CA LEU A 56 17.81 10.69 -0.09
C LEU A 56 19.30 10.38 -0.22
N GLN A 57 19.83 10.47 -1.44
CA GLN A 57 21.23 10.21 -1.82
C GLN A 57 21.79 8.89 -1.24
N ASN A 58 20.94 7.87 -1.09
CA ASN A 58 21.31 6.59 -0.50
C ASN A 58 21.94 6.69 0.92
N LYS A 59 21.54 7.71 1.70
CA LYS A 59 22.13 8.05 3.02
C LYS A 59 21.11 8.34 4.11
N VAL A 60 19.99 8.97 3.75
CA VAL A 60 18.96 9.39 4.70
C VAL A 60 17.63 8.82 4.25
N GLN A 61 16.91 8.20 5.18
CA GLN A 61 15.57 7.67 4.95
C GLN A 61 14.55 8.57 5.65
N VAL A 62 13.52 9.00 4.93
CA VAL A 62 12.35 9.67 5.51
C VAL A 62 11.13 8.81 5.23
N ARG A 63 10.50 8.31 6.30
CA ARG A 63 9.37 7.39 6.25
C ARG A 63 8.10 8.11 6.66
N LEU A 64 7.07 8.01 5.82
CA LEU A 64 5.77 8.64 6.03
C LEU A 64 4.71 7.53 6.16
N LEU A 65 3.97 7.52 7.28
CA LEU A 65 2.95 6.52 7.60
C LEU A 65 1.54 7.12 7.53
N GLY A 66 0.77 6.74 6.52
CA GLY A 66 -0.57 7.29 6.24
C GLY A 66 -1.52 7.25 7.43
N GLU A 67 -1.50 6.17 8.22
CA GLU A 67 -2.31 6.02 9.43
C GLU A 67 -2.05 7.11 10.49
N LYS A 68 -0.82 7.62 10.58
CA LYS A 68 -0.37 8.56 11.62
C LYS A 68 -0.17 9.98 11.12
N LEU A 69 -0.11 10.19 9.80
CA LEU A 69 0.17 11.50 9.21
C LEU A 69 -0.83 12.56 9.68
N ARG A 70 -0.28 13.72 10.05
CA ARG A 70 -1.02 14.94 10.38
C ARG A 70 -0.34 16.14 9.72
N HIS A 71 -1.10 17.21 9.48
CA HIS A 71 -0.61 18.49 8.96
C HIS A 71 0.06 18.44 7.56
N LEU A 72 -0.10 17.34 6.82
CA LEU A 72 0.28 17.27 5.41
C LEU A 72 -0.76 18.05 4.58
N ASN A 73 -0.32 19.01 3.77
CA ASN A 73 -1.20 19.71 2.82
C ASN A 73 -0.81 19.39 1.37
N PRO A 74 -1.75 19.51 0.40
CA PRO A 74 -1.51 19.13 -0.99
C PRO A 74 -0.47 19.94 -1.76
N ASP A 75 0.04 21.03 -1.18
CA ASP A 75 1.04 21.87 -1.82
C ASP A 75 2.48 21.39 -1.54
N GLU A 76 3.35 21.54 -2.54
CA GLU A 76 4.74 21.09 -2.45
C GLU A 76 5.55 21.83 -1.37
N ARG A 77 5.22 23.10 -1.12
CA ARG A 77 5.95 23.96 -0.20
C ARG A 77 5.79 23.51 1.24
N SER A 78 4.57 23.23 1.67
CA SER A 78 4.27 22.75 3.02
C SER A 78 4.84 21.35 3.25
N THR A 79 4.74 20.46 2.26
CA THR A 79 5.41 19.15 2.30
C THR A 79 6.93 19.30 2.39
N GLY A 80 7.51 20.19 1.59
CA GLY A 80 8.95 20.50 1.65
C GLY A 80 9.38 21.08 3.00
N ALA A 81 8.50 21.84 3.67
CA ALA A 81 8.76 22.33 5.03
C ALA A 81 8.76 21.20 6.08
N LEU A 82 7.85 20.23 5.96
CA LEU A 82 7.86 19.03 6.80
C LEU A 82 9.12 18.19 6.60
N LEU A 83 9.53 17.97 5.35
CA LEU A 83 10.77 17.24 5.03
C LEU A 83 12.01 17.98 5.52
N LYS A 84 12.04 19.31 5.37
CA LYS A 84 13.09 20.16 5.95
C LYS A 84 13.17 19.99 7.46
N HIS A 85 12.03 20.01 8.14
CA HIS A 85 11.98 19.82 9.59
C HIS A 85 12.41 18.41 10.00
N ALA A 86 12.06 17.37 9.23
CA ALA A 86 12.54 16.02 9.45
C ALA A 86 14.08 15.98 9.40
N LEU A 87 14.71 16.62 8.41
CA LEU A 87 16.16 16.68 8.28
C LEU A 87 16.85 17.38 9.46
N GLU A 88 16.18 18.31 10.16
CA GLU A 88 16.69 18.93 11.39
C GLU A 88 16.74 17.96 12.58
N LYS A 89 15.97 16.86 12.52
CA LYS A 89 15.85 15.85 13.57
C LYS A 89 16.72 14.62 13.33
N LEU A 90 17.44 14.54 12.20
CA LEU A 90 18.26 13.39 11.86
C LEU A 90 19.21 13.02 13.01
N SER A 91 19.15 11.76 13.44
CA SER A 91 19.93 11.20 14.53
C SER A 91 20.52 9.84 14.14
N GLU A 92 21.26 9.19 15.04
CA GLU A 92 21.77 7.82 14.81
C GLU A 92 20.64 6.78 14.76
N GLU A 93 19.58 6.97 15.56
CA GLU A 93 18.41 6.09 15.59
C GLU A 93 17.25 6.69 14.78
N GLU A 94 16.27 5.85 14.41
CA GLU A 94 15.02 6.32 13.80
C GLU A 94 14.25 7.16 14.83
N VAL A 95 13.91 8.38 14.45
CA VAL A 95 13.14 9.31 15.30
C VAL A 95 11.93 9.85 14.56
N GLU A 96 10.83 10.03 15.27
CA GLU A 96 9.65 10.71 14.75
C GLU A 96 9.88 12.23 14.77
N SER A 97 9.88 12.88 13.60
CA SER A 97 10.04 14.33 13.51
C SER A 97 8.73 15.08 13.78
N THR A 98 7.67 14.59 13.16
CA THR A 98 6.29 15.08 13.23
C THR A 98 5.36 13.86 13.12
N PRO A 99 4.09 13.94 13.56
CA PRO A 99 3.21 12.78 13.58
C PRO A 99 3.17 12.02 12.25
N GLY A 100 3.61 10.77 12.27
CA GLY A 100 3.66 9.90 11.09
C GLY A 100 4.83 10.14 10.14
N ILE A 101 5.79 11.00 10.46
CA ILE A 101 7.03 11.21 9.70
C ILE A 101 8.23 10.83 10.56
N TYR A 102 8.94 9.81 10.13
CA TYR A 102 10.12 9.25 10.78
C TYR A 102 11.35 9.51 9.92
N ILE A 103 12.49 9.74 10.56
CA ILE A 103 13.75 9.95 9.87
C ILE A 103 14.86 9.12 10.51
N SER A 104 15.72 8.55 9.67
CA SER A 104 16.89 7.78 10.09
C SER A 104 18.01 7.89 9.05
N GLN A 105 19.22 7.50 9.47
CA GLN A 105 20.28 7.20 8.51
C GLN A 105 20.03 5.83 7.89
N GLY A 106 20.33 5.67 6.61
CA GLY A 106 20.21 4.39 5.95
C GLY A 106 20.40 4.45 4.44
N ASN A 107 20.62 3.28 3.86
CA ASN A 107 20.83 3.08 2.43
C ASN A 107 19.77 2.12 1.86
N LEU A 108 19.87 1.81 0.57
CA LEU A 108 18.92 0.97 -0.16
C LEU A 108 18.86 -0.45 0.41
N SER A 109 20.01 -1.05 0.71
CA SER A 109 20.07 -2.40 1.31
C SER A 109 19.36 -2.44 2.67
N VAL A 110 19.62 -1.47 3.54
CA VAL A 110 18.94 -1.34 4.84
C VAL A 110 17.43 -1.14 4.65
N THR A 111 17.03 -0.39 3.61
CA THR A 111 15.61 -0.19 3.27
C THR A 111 14.94 -1.51 2.89
N LEU A 112 15.59 -2.31 2.04
CA LEU A 112 15.11 -3.62 1.61
C LEU A 112 15.03 -4.61 2.77
N ASP A 113 16.08 -4.71 3.59
CA ASP A 113 16.10 -5.60 4.76
C ASP A 113 14.92 -5.33 5.68
N ARG A 114 14.64 -4.05 5.96
CA ARG A 114 13.48 -3.64 6.76
C ARG A 114 12.17 -4.05 6.12
N LEU A 115 12.02 -3.90 4.80
CA LEU A 115 10.80 -4.27 4.07
C LEU A 115 10.55 -5.78 4.12
N TYR A 116 11.60 -6.60 3.97
CA TYR A 116 11.50 -8.05 4.11
C TYR A 116 11.15 -8.47 5.53
N GLN A 117 11.69 -7.80 6.56
CA GLN A 117 11.35 -8.08 7.96
C GLN A 117 9.86 -7.86 8.27
N VAL A 118 9.20 -6.94 7.56
CA VAL A 118 7.74 -6.71 7.70
C VAL A 118 6.90 -7.52 6.71
N GLY A 119 7.49 -8.49 6.00
CA GLY A 119 6.80 -9.37 5.05
C GLY A 119 6.32 -8.67 3.78
N ALA A 120 6.89 -7.52 3.43
CA ALA A 120 6.51 -6.79 2.22
C ALA A 120 7.22 -7.35 0.98
N HIS A 121 6.64 -7.13 -0.20
CA HIS A 121 7.13 -7.68 -1.46
C HIS A 121 7.62 -6.57 -2.41
N PRO A 122 8.94 -6.35 -2.51
CA PRO A 122 9.54 -5.35 -3.41
C PRO A 122 9.32 -5.64 -4.89
N ILE A 123 8.98 -4.58 -5.63
CA ILE A 123 8.76 -4.56 -7.08
C ILE A 123 9.36 -3.26 -7.61
N VAL A 124 10.12 -3.33 -8.70
CA VAL A 124 10.66 -2.14 -9.39
C VAL A 124 9.70 -1.72 -10.48
N LEU A 125 9.40 -0.42 -10.54
CA LEU A 125 8.66 0.16 -11.68
C LEU A 125 9.66 0.67 -12.71
N CYS A 126 9.64 0.09 -13.91
CA CYS A 126 10.46 0.50 -15.05
C CYS A 126 9.77 0.17 -16.38
N GLU A 127 10.11 0.92 -17.42
CA GLU A 127 9.49 0.85 -18.74
C GLU A 127 9.68 -0.52 -19.40
N GLU A 128 10.82 -1.19 -19.17
CA GLU A 128 11.17 -2.50 -19.71
C GLU A 128 10.59 -3.69 -18.93
N GLY A 129 9.83 -3.44 -17.86
CA GLY A 129 9.21 -4.49 -17.06
C GLY A 129 8.00 -5.15 -17.74
N ASP A 130 7.49 -6.21 -17.12
CA ASP A 130 6.25 -6.85 -17.55
C ASP A 130 5.06 -5.88 -17.37
N LEU A 131 4.07 -5.94 -18.27
CA LEU A 131 2.91 -5.06 -18.17
C LEU A 131 2.16 -5.30 -16.86
N PHE A 132 1.93 -4.22 -16.11
CA PHE A 132 1.29 -4.26 -14.79
C PHE A 132 -0.06 -5.00 -14.80
N ASP A 133 -0.89 -4.78 -15.84
CA ASP A 133 -2.22 -5.41 -15.97
C ASP A 133 -2.16 -6.95 -16.13
N SER A 134 -1.02 -7.48 -16.59
CA SER A 134 -0.83 -8.91 -16.79
C SER A 134 -0.19 -9.62 -15.60
N ALA A 135 0.33 -8.85 -14.63
CA ALA A 135 1.04 -9.38 -13.47
C ALA A 135 0.08 -9.66 -12.30
N SER A 136 0.24 -10.82 -11.66
CA SER A 136 -0.36 -11.08 -10.35
C SER A 136 0.44 -10.36 -9.28
N LEU A 137 -0.14 -9.33 -8.66
CA LEU A 137 0.54 -8.60 -7.59
C LEU A 137 0.52 -9.41 -6.29
N PRO A 138 1.64 -9.45 -5.55
CA PRO A 138 1.68 -10.05 -4.23
C PRO A 138 0.87 -9.22 -3.23
N GLU A 139 0.53 -9.84 -2.10
CA GLU A 139 0.04 -9.10 -0.94
C GLU A 139 1.12 -8.15 -0.41
N ASP A 140 0.72 -7.00 0.13
CA ASP A 140 1.64 -5.98 0.66
C ASP A 140 2.79 -5.55 -0.30
N PRO A 141 2.46 -5.11 -1.53
CA PRO A 141 3.46 -4.74 -2.52
C PRO A 141 4.20 -3.45 -2.14
N VAL A 142 5.48 -3.39 -2.51
CA VAL A 142 6.33 -2.21 -2.39
C VAL A 142 6.85 -1.80 -3.75
N PHE A 143 6.49 -0.62 -4.22
CA PHE A 143 6.89 -0.12 -5.51
C PHE A 143 8.11 0.79 -5.40
N PHE A 144 9.22 0.39 -6.00
CA PHE A 144 10.45 1.16 -6.10
C PHE A 144 10.41 2.05 -7.34
N LEU A 145 10.73 3.32 -7.14
CA LEU A 145 10.72 4.36 -8.16
C LEU A 145 12.01 5.18 -8.05
N SER A 146 12.59 5.51 -9.19
CA SER A 146 13.63 6.52 -9.28
C SER A 146 13.04 7.93 -9.32
N ASP A 147 13.87 8.97 -9.18
CA ASP A 147 13.47 10.37 -9.28
C ASP A 147 13.39 10.87 -10.74
N HIS A 148 14.38 11.62 -11.20
CA HIS A 148 14.49 12.13 -12.57
C HIS A 148 15.77 11.63 -13.25
N LEU A 149 16.53 10.80 -12.55
CA LEU A 149 17.71 10.11 -13.05
C LEU A 149 17.41 8.62 -13.10
N GLU A 150 18.20 7.89 -13.85
CA GLU A 150 18.19 6.42 -13.80
C GLU A 150 18.74 5.93 -12.44
N PHE A 151 18.40 4.70 -12.08
CA PHE A 151 19.08 4.02 -10.98
C PHE A 151 20.58 3.96 -11.26
N THR A 152 21.39 4.15 -10.21
CA THR A 152 22.84 3.98 -10.31
C THR A 152 23.20 2.51 -10.48
N ALA A 153 24.39 2.22 -10.98
CA ALA A 153 24.85 0.83 -11.15
C ALA A 153 24.83 0.01 -9.84
N LEU A 154 25.08 0.65 -8.70
CA LEU A 154 25.00 0.01 -7.39
C LEU A 154 23.56 -0.30 -6.98
N GLU A 155 22.61 0.58 -7.31
CA GLU A 155 21.19 0.36 -7.01
C GLU A 155 20.62 -0.71 -7.95
N GLU A 156 21.00 -0.70 -9.23
CA GLU A 156 20.65 -1.75 -10.19
C GLU A 156 21.15 -3.13 -9.73
N GLU A 157 22.37 -3.23 -9.18
CA GLU A 157 22.89 -4.48 -8.61
C GLU A 157 22.06 -4.95 -7.41
N VAL A 158 21.68 -4.04 -6.51
CA VAL A 158 20.87 -4.35 -5.32
C VAL A 158 19.43 -4.73 -5.70
N LEU A 159 18.89 -4.18 -6.79
CA LEU A 159 17.52 -4.41 -7.25
C LEU A 159 17.43 -5.49 -8.35
N ALA A 160 18.54 -6.13 -8.72
CA ALA A 160 18.64 -7.00 -9.88
C ALA A 160 17.65 -8.18 -9.86
N ASP A 161 17.43 -8.76 -8.68
CA ASP A 161 16.58 -9.95 -8.50
C ASP A 161 15.10 -9.61 -8.26
N LEU A 162 14.73 -8.33 -8.26
CA LEU A 162 13.36 -7.90 -8.03
C LEU A 162 12.52 -7.97 -9.30
N PRO A 163 11.23 -8.34 -9.19
CA PRO A 163 10.31 -8.27 -10.32
C PRO A 163 10.18 -6.82 -10.81
N ARG A 164 10.11 -6.67 -12.13
CA ARG A 164 10.00 -5.37 -12.81
C ARG A 164 8.64 -5.26 -13.49
N LEU A 165 7.92 -4.18 -13.22
CA LEU A 165 6.63 -3.90 -13.85
C LEU A 165 6.65 -2.58 -14.59
N SER A 166 6.01 -2.59 -15.76
CA SER A 166 5.82 -1.43 -16.62
C SER A 166 4.39 -0.90 -16.55
N LEU A 167 4.26 0.42 -16.47
CA LEU A 167 2.99 1.15 -16.56
C LEU A 167 2.69 1.65 -17.97
N GLY A 168 3.56 1.34 -18.94
CA GLY A 168 3.46 1.75 -20.33
C GLY A 168 4.82 2.13 -20.93
N GLU A 169 4.81 2.45 -22.22
CA GLU A 169 6.04 2.73 -23.00
C GLU A 169 6.64 4.12 -22.71
N GLN A 170 5.89 5.02 -22.10
CA GLN A 170 6.34 6.38 -21.83
C GLN A 170 7.03 6.48 -20.47
N SER A 171 8.14 7.20 -20.43
CA SER A 171 8.78 7.57 -19.18
C SER A 171 7.95 8.61 -18.44
N LEU A 172 7.52 8.26 -17.23
CA LEU A 172 6.61 9.05 -16.41
C LEU A 172 7.33 9.56 -15.16
N HIS A 173 6.88 10.70 -14.64
CA HIS A 173 7.34 11.13 -13.33
C HIS A 173 6.84 10.18 -12.23
N ALA A 174 7.64 9.98 -11.19
CA ALA A 174 7.30 9.12 -10.06
C ALA A 174 5.89 9.40 -9.49
N SER A 175 5.48 10.67 -9.40
CA SER A 175 4.13 11.04 -8.93
C SER A 175 3.01 10.53 -9.85
N GLN A 176 3.25 10.50 -11.17
CA GLN A 176 2.30 9.96 -12.15
C GLN A 176 2.24 8.44 -12.03
N CYS A 177 3.39 7.76 -11.89
CA CYS A 177 3.44 6.33 -11.65
C CYS A 177 2.63 5.93 -10.40
N ILE A 178 2.85 6.64 -9.27
CA ILE A 178 2.09 6.42 -8.03
C ILE A 178 0.58 6.58 -8.26
N THR A 179 0.18 7.64 -8.97
CA THR A 179 -1.23 7.90 -9.28
C THR A 179 -1.85 6.75 -10.09
N ILE A 180 -1.13 6.25 -11.11
CA ILE A 180 -1.59 5.14 -11.94
C ILE A 180 -1.67 3.85 -11.13
N VAL A 181 -0.63 3.53 -10.35
CA VAL A 181 -0.62 2.34 -9.47
C VAL A 181 -1.81 2.37 -8.51
N HIS A 182 -2.09 3.51 -7.89
CA HIS A 182 -3.28 3.67 -7.07
C HIS A 182 -4.57 3.41 -7.82
N TYR A 183 -4.72 3.96 -9.02
CA TYR A 183 -5.88 3.72 -9.87
C TYR A 183 -6.06 2.23 -10.20
N LEU A 184 -4.98 1.54 -10.60
CA LEU A 184 -5.02 0.12 -10.96
C LEU A 184 -5.38 -0.76 -9.75
N LEU A 185 -4.76 -0.51 -8.59
CA LEU A 185 -5.07 -1.23 -7.35
C LEU A 185 -6.50 -0.96 -6.84
N ASP A 186 -6.98 0.28 -6.94
CA ASP A 186 -8.36 0.64 -6.58
C ASP A 186 -9.37 -0.03 -7.52
N ARG A 187 -9.04 -0.12 -8.82
CA ARG A 187 -9.86 -0.78 -9.83
C ARG A 187 -9.93 -2.29 -9.62
N GLN A 188 -8.80 -2.95 -9.37
CA GLN A 188 -8.74 -4.38 -9.05
C GLN A 188 -9.60 -4.69 -7.82
N ARG A 189 -9.42 -3.95 -6.73
CA ARG A 189 -10.23 -4.12 -5.51
C ARG A 189 -11.73 -3.96 -5.76
N LYS A 190 -12.14 -3.05 -6.63
CA LYS A 190 -13.55 -2.86 -7.00
C LYS A 190 -14.07 -4.03 -7.83
N GLN A 191 -13.26 -4.58 -8.71
CA GLN A 191 -13.60 -5.75 -9.50
C GLN A 191 -13.73 -6.99 -8.63
N ASP A 192 -12.80 -7.22 -7.71
CA ASP A 192 -12.87 -8.31 -6.73
C ASP A 192 -14.14 -8.23 -5.87
N GLN A 193 -14.58 -7.01 -5.51
CA GLN A 193 -15.84 -6.79 -4.81
C GLN A 193 -17.09 -7.00 -5.69
N ALA A 194 -17.00 -6.73 -6.98
CA ALA A 194 -18.11 -6.92 -7.91
C ALA A 194 -18.29 -8.40 -8.32
N ASP A 195 -17.19 -9.14 -8.41
CA ASP A 195 -17.14 -10.55 -8.79
C ASP A 195 -17.35 -11.49 -7.58
N LEU A 196 -17.90 -10.98 -6.48
CA LEU A 196 -18.19 -11.76 -5.29
C LEU A 196 -19.34 -12.74 -5.54
N VAL A 197 -19.06 -14.02 -5.33
CA VAL A 197 -20.02 -15.12 -5.43
C VAL A 197 -20.21 -15.74 -4.06
N CYS A 198 -21.43 -16.16 -3.75
CA CYS A 198 -21.72 -16.85 -2.49
C CYS A 198 -21.07 -18.24 -2.50
N CYS A 199 -20.08 -18.47 -1.62
CA CYS A 199 -19.47 -19.79 -1.46
C CYS A 199 -20.28 -20.69 -0.53
N HIS A 200 -20.84 -20.12 0.55
CA HIS A 200 -21.52 -20.86 1.59
C HIS A 200 -22.53 -19.99 2.35
N LYS A 201 -23.55 -20.62 2.94
CA LYS A 201 -24.61 -19.94 3.70
C LYS A 201 -24.74 -20.58 5.08
N VAL A 202 -24.89 -19.75 6.10
CA VAL A 202 -24.92 -20.19 7.49
C VAL A 202 -25.98 -19.44 8.26
N TRP A 203 -26.65 -20.13 9.17
CA TRP A 203 -27.53 -19.52 10.14
C TRP A 203 -26.73 -19.07 11.36
N GLY A 204 -26.77 -17.77 11.67
CA GLY A 204 -26.12 -17.20 12.84
C GLY A 204 -24.70 -16.67 12.59
N GLU A 205 -24.44 -15.48 13.13
CA GLU A 205 -23.17 -14.75 13.00
C GLU A 205 -21.95 -15.50 13.57
N PRO A 206 -22.02 -16.21 14.72
CA PRO A 206 -20.83 -16.87 15.29
C PRO A 206 -20.24 -17.96 14.38
N LYS A 207 -21.09 -18.79 13.76
CA LYS A 207 -20.62 -19.84 12.85
C LYS A 207 -20.08 -19.24 11.54
N ALA A 208 -20.67 -18.15 11.06
CA ALA A 208 -20.14 -17.43 9.90
C ALA A 208 -18.75 -16.80 10.18
N MET A 209 -18.53 -16.25 11.38
CA MET A 209 -17.22 -15.71 11.79
C MET A 209 -16.14 -16.79 11.86
N LEU A 210 -16.47 -18.01 12.29
CA LEU A 210 -15.52 -19.14 12.31
C LEU A 210 -15.09 -19.55 10.90
N ILE A 211 -16.04 -19.70 9.98
CA ILE A 211 -15.74 -20.05 8.59
C ILE A 211 -14.94 -18.93 7.91
N LYS A 212 -15.30 -17.67 8.19
CA LYS A 212 -14.55 -16.50 7.73
C LYS A 212 -13.10 -16.56 8.20
N GLY A 213 -12.86 -16.74 9.49
CA GLY A 213 -11.50 -16.81 10.05
C GLY A 213 -10.67 -17.93 9.41
N LEU A 214 -11.27 -19.12 9.24
CA LEU A 214 -10.59 -20.23 8.56
C LEU A 214 -10.18 -19.85 7.12
N LEU A 215 -11.10 -19.29 6.34
CA LEU A 215 -10.81 -18.93 4.95
C LEU A 215 -9.77 -17.81 4.85
N GLU A 216 -9.81 -16.83 5.74
CA GLU A 216 -8.81 -15.77 5.84
C GLU A 216 -7.42 -16.32 6.21
N ASP A 217 -7.35 -17.33 7.09
CA ASP A 217 -6.08 -18.02 7.42
C ASP A 217 -5.46 -18.73 6.20
N PHE A 218 -6.29 -19.16 5.24
CA PHE A 218 -5.85 -19.73 3.97
C PHE A 218 -5.62 -18.68 2.87
N GLY A 219 -5.70 -17.39 3.21
CA GLY A 219 -5.49 -16.26 2.28
C GLY A 219 -6.68 -16.00 1.36
N ILE A 220 -7.89 -16.46 1.71
CA ILE A 220 -9.10 -16.21 0.93
C ILE A 220 -9.93 -15.12 1.65
N PRO A 221 -9.98 -13.88 1.13
CA PRO A 221 -10.77 -12.83 1.74
C PRO A 221 -12.28 -13.13 1.61
N VAL A 222 -13.01 -13.01 2.72
CA VAL A 222 -14.43 -13.33 2.77
C VAL A 222 -15.26 -12.13 3.24
N ASN A 223 -16.25 -11.76 2.43
CA ASN A 223 -17.26 -10.77 2.77
C ASN A 223 -18.52 -11.44 3.31
N LEU A 224 -18.96 -11.02 4.50
CA LEU A 224 -20.22 -11.47 5.08
C LEU A 224 -21.36 -10.55 4.64
N LEU A 225 -22.42 -11.15 4.08
CA LEU A 225 -23.63 -10.43 3.69
C LEU A 225 -24.82 -10.96 4.49
N CYS A 226 -25.36 -10.10 5.37
CA CYS A 226 -26.53 -10.38 6.19
C CYS A 226 -27.77 -9.71 5.58
N HIS A 227 -28.86 -10.45 5.40
CA HIS A 227 -30.07 -9.94 4.73
C HIS A 227 -31.07 -9.19 5.63
N VAL A 228 -30.72 -8.83 6.88
CA VAL A 228 -31.65 -8.10 7.78
C VAL A 228 -30.93 -6.95 8.50
N PRO A 229 -31.51 -5.74 8.60
CA PRO A 229 -30.95 -4.66 9.40
C PRO A 229 -30.91 -5.03 10.89
N PRO A 230 -29.83 -4.73 11.62
CA PRO A 230 -29.70 -5.01 13.06
C PRO A 230 -30.72 -4.25 13.94
N SER A 231 -31.50 -3.32 13.37
CA SER A 231 -32.52 -2.56 14.10
C SER A 231 -33.86 -3.27 14.28
N VAL A 232 -34.07 -4.46 13.70
CA VAL A 232 -35.34 -5.22 13.83
C VAL A 232 -35.23 -6.39 14.82
N TYR A 233 -34.27 -6.30 15.75
CA TYR A 233 -33.88 -7.37 16.68
C TYR A 233 -34.99 -7.96 17.59
N PRO A 234 -36.16 -7.34 17.89
CA PRO A 234 -37.13 -7.98 18.78
C PRO A 234 -38.20 -8.84 18.07
N MET A 235 -38.17 -9.02 16.75
CA MET A 235 -39.27 -9.68 16.01
C MET A 235 -38.86 -10.87 15.13
N THR A 236 -37.73 -11.51 15.40
CA THR A 236 -37.46 -12.86 14.84
C THR A 236 -37.47 -13.88 15.96
N VAL A 237 -38.48 -14.75 15.90
CA VAL A 237 -38.46 -16.03 16.61
C VAL A 237 -37.21 -16.75 16.10
N ASP A 238 -36.30 -17.10 17.02
CA ASP A 238 -35.05 -17.86 16.84
C ASP A 238 -33.74 -17.13 16.50
N GLY A 239 -33.67 -15.80 16.35
CA GLY A 239 -32.39 -15.07 16.37
C GLY A 239 -31.35 -15.44 15.30
N LEU A 240 -31.72 -16.17 14.26
CA LEU A 240 -30.82 -16.65 13.21
C LEU A 240 -31.09 -15.87 11.93
N ALA A 241 -30.30 -14.82 11.68
CA ALA A 241 -30.21 -14.26 10.33
C ALA A 241 -29.37 -15.21 9.45
N GLU A 242 -29.83 -15.48 8.23
CA GLU A 242 -29.01 -16.12 7.19
C GLU A 242 -27.84 -15.19 6.84
N VAL A 243 -26.62 -15.65 7.09
CA VAL A 243 -25.38 -14.97 6.73
C VAL A 243 -24.80 -15.68 5.51
N ARG A 244 -24.54 -14.92 4.46
CA ARG A 244 -23.90 -15.41 3.23
C ARG A 244 -22.42 -15.07 3.26
N LEU A 245 -21.58 -16.09 3.09
CA LEU A 245 -20.15 -15.91 2.89
C LEU A 245 -19.90 -15.73 1.39
N MET A 246 -19.32 -14.59 1.06
CA MET A 246 -19.06 -14.14 -0.29
C MET A 246 -17.54 -14.12 -0.52
N VAL A 247 -17.08 -14.78 -1.57
CA VAL A 247 -15.66 -14.84 -1.97
C VAL A 247 -15.53 -14.42 -3.43
N CYS A 248 -14.33 -14.04 -3.87
CA CYS A 248 -14.09 -13.77 -5.28
C CYS A 248 -14.42 -15.01 -6.12
N SER A 249 -14.97 -14.81 -7.32
CA SER A 249 -15.33 -15.90 -8.23
C SER A 249 -14.16 -16.85 -8.54
N SER A 250 -12.92 -16.34 -8.57
CA SER A 250 -11.69 -17.11 -8.76
C SER A 250 -11.41 -18.09 -7.61
N ASP A 251 -11.74 -17.69 -6.38
CA ASP A 251 -11.44 -18.46 -5.16
C ASP A 251 -12.56 -19.42 -4.76
N LEU A 252 -13.71 -19.35 -5.43
CA LEU A 252 -14.87 -20.18 -5.12
C LEU A 252 -14.58 -21.69 -5.10
N PRO A 253 -13.80 -22.29 -6.03
CA PRO A 253 -13.49 -23.72 -5.98
C PRO A 253 -12.70 -24.09 -4.71
N ARG A 254 -11.64 -23.32 -4.44
CA ARG A 254 -10.75 -23.54 -3.29
C ARG A 254 -11.47 -23.30 -1.97
N ALA A 255 -12.30 -22.25 -1.89
CA ALA A 255 -13.11 -21.98 -0.72
C ALA A 255 -14.09 -23.12 -0.41
N LYS A 256 -14.73 -23.70 -1.45
CA LYS A 256 -15.63 -24.85 -1.26
C LYS A 256 -14.90 -26.09 -0.77
N GLU A 257 -13.71 -26.37 -1.30
CA GLU A 257 -12.89 -27.49 -0.84
C GLU A 257 -12.53 -27.36 0.65
N ILE A 258 -12.02 -26.19 1.07
CA ILE A 258 -11.67 -25.91 2.47
C ILE A 258 -12.90 -26.03 3.38
N ILE A 259 -14.04 -25.46 2.97
CA ILE A 259 -15.27 -25.56 3.77
C ILE A 259 -15.72 -27.01 3.92
N THR A 260 -15.65 -27.81 2.85
CA THR A 260 -16.07 -29.22 2.88
C THR A 260 -15.14 -30.07 3.74
N GLU A 261 -13.85 -29.74 3.79
CA GLU A 261 -12.86 -30.46 4.59
C GLU A 261 -13.01 -30.19 6.10
N TYR A 262 -13.42 -28.97 6.49
CA TYR A 262 -13.46 -28.54 7.88
C TYR A 262 -14.87 -28.39 8.48
N PHE A 263 -15.90 -28.30 7.65
CA PHE A 263 -17.29 -28.09 8.07
C PHE A 263 -18.25 -29.01 7.31
N GLU A 264 -19.21 -29.59 8.03
CA GLU A 264 -20.32 -30.33 7.42
C GLU A 264 -21.27 -29.37 6.69
N GLU A 265 -21.77 -29.76 5.51
CA GLU A 265 -22.81 -29.00 4.80
C GLU A 265 -24.02 -28.78 5.72
N PRO A 266 -24.67 -27.60 5.70
CA PRO A 266 -25.87 -27.39 6.48
C PRO A 266 -26.93 -28.38 6.00
N THR A 267 -27.38 -29.26 6.91
CA THR A 267 -28.63 -29.99 6.77
C THR A 267 -29.73 -28.98 6.51
N GLY A 268 -30.20 -28.94 5.26
CA GLY A 268 -31.41 -28.20 4.90
C GLY A 268 -32.61 -28.92 5.49
N GLU A 269 -33.23 -28.32 6.49
CA GLU A 269 -34.66 -28.49 6.79
C GLU A 269 -35.35 -27.12 6.67
#